data_AF-A0A662M5W7-F1
#
_entry.id   AF-A0A662M5W7-F1
#
_cell.length_a   1.000
_cell.length_b   1.000
_cell.length_c   1.000
_cell.angle_alpha   90.00
_cell.angle_beta   90.00
_cell.angle_gamma   90.00
#
_symmetry.space_group_name_H-M   'P 1'
#
loop_
_entity.id
_entity.type
_entity.pdbx_description
1 polymer ?
#
loop_
_entity_poly.entity_id
_entity_poly.type
_entity_poly.pdbx_seq_one_letter_code
_entity_poly.pdbx_strand_id
1 'polypeptide(L)' 'MKDIRRDLANIFNKVGMRDVDANILAEILILDEAVSVDELSEKLGYSISGITSSLHRLMKMHLVFRNKNG' A
#
# COMPACT_ATOMS: atom_id res chain seq x y z
N MET A 1 -7.43 6.04 -20.01
CA MET A 1 -6.48 5.03 -19.49
C MET A 1 -7.05 4.55 -18.17
N LYS A 2 -7.31 3.25 -18.00
CA LYS A 2 -7.91 2.74 -16.76
C LYS A 2 -6.88 2.86 -15.64
N ASP A 3 -7.26 3.49 -14.53
CA ASP A 3 -6.41 3.59 -13.33
C ASP A 3 -6.49 2.26 -12.58
N ILE A 4 -5.65 1.30 -12.96
CA ILE A 4 -5.61 -0.06 -12.39
C ILE A 4 -5.43 -0.02 -10.87
N ARG A 5 -4.64 0.93 -10.36
CA ARG A 5 -4.42 1.15 -8.93
C ARG A 5 -5.73 1.50 -8.24
N ARG A 6 -6.50 2.43 -8.81
CA ARG A 6 -7.83 2.79 -8.30
C ARG A 6 -8.80 1.61 -8.34
N ASP A 7 -8.80 0.83 -9.41
CA ASP A 7 -9.68 -0.35 -9.54
C ASP A 7 -9.35 -1.42 -8.49
N LEU A 8 -8.06 -1.70 -8.25
CA LEU A 8 -7.61 -2.59 -7.19
C LEU A 8 -7.99 -2.07 -5.80
N ALA A 9 -7.72 -0.79 -5.52
CA ALA A 9 -8.08 -0.17 -4.25
C ALA A 9 -9.60 -0.26 -3.98
N ASN A 10 -10.43 -0.05 -5.01
CA ASN A 10 -11.88 -0.23 -4.91
C ASN A 10 -12.28 -1.68 -4.56
N ILE A 11 -11.59 -2.69 -5.10
CA ILE A 11 -11.83 -4.10 -4.76
C ILE A 11 -11.46 -4.34 -3.29
N PHE A 12 -10.31 -3.85 -2.83
CA PHE A 12 -9.89 -4.02 -1.43
C PHE A 12 -10.82 -3.29 -0.46
N ASN A 13 -11.29 -2.10 -0.82
CA ASN A 13 -12.29 -1.37 -0.04
C ASN A 13 -13.59 -2.18 0.10
N LYS A 14 -14.06 -2.87 -0.95
CA LYS A 14 -15.26 -3.73 -0.90
C LYS A 14 -15.14 -4.90 0.07
N VAL A 15 -13.93 -5.39 0.32
CA VAL A 15 -13.67 -6.46 1.31
C VAL A 15 -13.36 -5.91 2.71
N GLY A 16 -13.60 -4.61 2.94
CA GLY A 16 -13.51 -3.98 4.26
C GLY A 16 -12.16 -3.34 4.59
N MET A 17 -11.26 -3.22 3.60
CA MET A 17 -9.99 -2.50 3.79
C MET A 17 -10.24 -0.98 3.88
N ARG A 18 -9.43 -0.28 4.68
CA ARG A 18 -9.45 1.19 4.71
C ARG A 18 -8.87 1.74 3.42
N ASP A 19 -9.35 2.90 2.98
CA ASP A 19 -8.93 3.49 1.71
C ASP A 19 -7.41 3.68 1.59
N VAL A 20 -6.76 4.20 2.64
CA VAL A 20 -5.29 4.36 2.66
C VAL A 20 -4.57 3.01 2.54
N ASP A 21 -5.06 1.98 3.24
CA ASP A 21 -4.46 0.64 3.22
C ASP A 21 -4.62 -0.01 1.83
N ALA A 22 -5.79 0.18 1.22
CA ALA A 22 -6.13 -0.31 -0.11
C ALA A 22 -5.29 0.35 -1.20
N ASN A 23 -5.10 1.67 -1.15
CA ASN A 23 -4.27 2.39 -2.10
C ASN A 23 -2.79 1.99 -1.98
N ILE A 24 -2.28 1.82 -0.76
CA ILE A 24 -0.90 1.38 -0.54
C ILE A 24 -0.69 -0.05 -1.02
N LEU A 25 -1.61 -0.97 -0.70
CA LEU A 25 -1.51 -2.36 -1.17
C LEU A 25 -1.60 -2.43 -2.70
N ALA A 26 -2.49 -1.66 -3.33
CA ALA A 26 -2.62 -1.62 -4.78
C ALA A 26 -1.32 -1.14 -5.45
N GLU A 27 -0.68 -0.09 -4.92
CA GLU A 27 0.59 0.41 -5.45
C GLU A 27 1.70 -0.64 -5.33
N ILE A 28 1.84 -1.27 -4.16
CA ILE A 28 2.85 -2.32 -3.94
C ILE A 28 2.68 -3.50 -4.91
N LEU A 29 1.44 -3.94 -5.14
CA LEU A 29 1.14 -5.03 -6.07
C LEU A 29 1.38 -4.65 -7.54
N ILE A 30 1.24 -3.38 -7.90
CA ILE A 30 1.53 -2.90 -9.25
C ILE A 30 3.03 -2.77 -9.50
N LEU A 31 3.78 -2.32 -8.50
CA LEU A 31 5.24 -2.18 -8.60
C LEU A 31 5.95 -3.55 -8.70
N ASP A 32 5.43 -4.58 -8.02
CA ASP A 32 6.00 -5.94 -8.00
C ASP A 32 7.49 -5.99 -7.59
N GLU A 33 7.92 -5.02 -6.78
CA GLU A 33 9.29 -4.91 -6.28
C GLU A 33 9.31 -4.39 -4.83
N ALA A 34 10.49 -4.47 -4.19
CA ALA A 34 10.68 -3.88 -2.87
C ALA A 34 10.64 -2.35 -2.98
N VAL A 35 9.81 -1.72 -2.15
CA VAL A 35 9.61 -0.26 -2.13
C VAL A 35 9.77 0.27 -0.71
N SER A 36 10.40 1.44 -0.59
CA SER A 36 10.59 2.13 0.69
C SER A 36 9.35 2.93 1.11
N VAL A 37 9.31 3.31 2.39
CA VAL A 37 8.25 4.16 2.94
C VAL A 37 8.26 5.55 2.30
N ASP A 38 9.45 6.08 2.02
CA ASP A 38 9.64 7.40 1.40
C ASP A 38 9.12 7.40 -0.04
N GLU A 39 9.45 6.37 -0.85
CA GLU A 39 8.94 6.23 -2.22
C GLU A 39 7.41 6.11 -2.27
N LEU A 40 6.80 5.37 -1.34
CA LEU A 40 5.35 5.28 -1.22
C LEU A 40 4.72 6.63 -0.84
N SER A 41 5.37 7.38 0.06
CA SER A 41 4.92 8.72 0.46
C SER A 41 4.93 9.68 -0.72
N GLU A 42 6.01 9.69 -1.51
CA GLU A 42 6.13 10.54 -2.71
C GLU A 42 5.10 10.17 -3.78
N LYS A 43 4.93 8.86 -4.06
CA LYS A 43 3.99 8.38 -5.08
C LYS A 43 2.52 8.60 -4.73
N LEU A 44 2.16 8.39 -3.47
CA LEU A 44 0.75 8.39 -3.03
C LEU A 44 0.31 9.69 -2.34
N GLY A 45 1.25 10.57 -1.98
CA GLY A 45 0.95 11.84 -1.30
C GLY A 45 0.46 11.68 0.14
N TYR A 46 0.67 10.52 0.77
CA TYR A 46 0.38 10.30 2.18
C TYR A 46 1.58 10.63 3.06
N SER A 47 1.36 10.99 4.31
CA SER A 47 2.47 11.20 5.25
C SER A 47 3.21 9.89 5.56
N ILE A 48 4.51 9.99 5.84
CA ILE A 48 5.36 8.86 6.27
C ILE A 48 4.74 8.09 7.45
N SER A 49 4.19 8.79 8.44
CA SER A 49 3.51 8.17 9.59
C SER A 49 2.22 7.44 9.19
N GLY A 50 1.48 7.97 8.21
CA GLY A 50 0.31 7.32 7.61
C GLY A 50 0.67 6.05 6.87
N ILE A 51 1.69 6.11 6.00
CA ILE A 51 2.23 4.93 5.30
C ILE A 51 2.70 3.87 6.30
N THR A 52 3.54 4.25 7.26
CA THR A 52 4.11 3.34 8.27
C THR A 52 3.01 2.62 9.06
N SER A 53 1.99 3.37 9.50
CA SER A 53 0.85 2.81 10.23
C SER A 53 0.02 1.84 9.38
N SER A 54 -0.14 2.14 8.08
CA SER A 54 -0.80 1.25 7.12
C SER A 54 0.00 -0.02 6.88
N LEU A 55 1.30 0.09 6.60
CA LEU A 55 2.18 -1.06 6.41
C LEU A 55 2.17 -1.99 7.63
N HIS A 56 2.18 -1.45 8.84
CA HIS A 56 2.03 -2.27 10.05
C HIS A 56 0.71 -3.07 10.08
N ARG A 57 -0.41 -2.51 9.60
CA ARG A 57 -1.69 -3.23 9.49
C ARG A 57 -1.64 -4.29 8.39
N LEU A 58 -1.12 -3.93 7.22
CA LEU A 58 -0.98 -4.85 6.09
C LEU A 58 -0.07 -6.04 6.44
N MET A 59 1.00 -5.81 7.20
CA MET A 59 1.87 -6.87 7.74
C MET A 59 1.14 -7.78 8.72
N LYS A 60 0.30 -7.24 9.62
CA LYS A 60 -0.53 -8.05 10.54
C LYS A 60 -1.54 -8.92 9.81
N MET A 61 -1.96 -8.51 8.60
CA MET A 61 -2.83 -9.29 7.71
C MET A 61 -2.07 -10.22 6.76
N HIS A 62 -0.73 -10.28 6.87
CA HIS A 62 0.14 -11.07 5.99
C HIS A 62 0.06 -10.71 4.50
N LEU A 63 -0.32 -9.46 4.17
CA LEU A 63 -0.45 -8.99 2.79
C LEU A 63 0.85 -8.38 2.25
N VAL A 64 1.74 -7.93 3.14
CA VAL A 64 3.06 -7.39 2.79
C VAL A 64 4.08 -7.84 3.82
N PHE A 65 5.35 -7.88 3.42
CA PHE A 65 6.47 -8.23 4.30
C PHE A 65 7.55 -7.16 4.23
N ARG A 66 8.19 -6.87 5.36
CA ARG A 66 9.38 -6.02 5.40
C ARG A 66 10.60 -6.83 4.98
N ASN A 67 11.37 -6.33 4.02
CA ASN A 67 12.68 -6.90 3.71
C ASN A 67 13.65 -6.62 4.88
N LYS A 68 14.42 -7.62 5.30
CA LYS A 68 15.34 -7.53 6.46
C LYS A 68 16.57 -6.64 6.21
N ASN A 69 16.76 -6.17 4.97
CA ASN A 69 17.91 -5.35 4.58
C ASN A 69 17.71 -3.84 4.82
N GLY A 70 16.70 -3.45 5.61
CA GLY A 70 16.47 -2.06 6.05
C GLY A 70 15.76 -2.02 7.39
#